data_AF-A0A378YUA2-F1
#
_entry.id   AF-A0A378YUA2-F1
#
_cell.length_a   1.000
_cell.length_b   1.000
_cell.length_c   1.000
_cell.angle_alpha   90.00
_cell.angle_beta   90.00
_cell.angle_gamma   90.00
#
_symmetry.space_group_name_H-M   'P 1'
#
loop_
_entity.id
_entity.type
_entity.pdbx_description
1 polymer ?
#
loop_
_entity_poly.entity_id
_entity_poly.type
_entity_poly.pdbx_seq_one_letter_code
_entity_poly.pdbx_strand_id
1 'polypeptide(L)'
;MHRLLEGLSHSNHQTATMAAREHITWLGDANVSDQVGHWEESLPVLLNGMLRGDKCSEYICKALMRVALDNESLRPVIEQYAHEFTHCLIANRDLSDDGYVPTPAPPTTETLADVINEFRFTNAPEILYLAGSHAQKKGDLREEARIHLALARDTNAWALTDVTPYNFRDEAPEAQEPKLLTWADKEQSHFLWNETRLVTFNEIGPYLSRRGFHGSSTSRRDAIALQISGPTNVGEAAQSADVSQKSLIKAIKSAGFDVGAADVYTCDRVPDLSFVPINLQEHWSLLIIQRDGAHAVVFDSNLCDAHALAFDTGTPEAAGARNAIPEGSSAGSQPLVPKSPNPKRQAAYDALFGSLIKLGVKQTRLTGGALQRDTPNACGVLMAAAALELSNTSAQTWITALDLYIETLSRRTAQTATHDIQRRRGELLADALDALRGL
;
A
#
# COMPACT_ATOMS: atom_id res chain seq x y z
N MET A 1 26.46 4.33 20.63
CA MET A 1 25.67 5.03 21.67
C MET A 1 26.14 6.45 21.95
N HIS A 2 27.38 6.69 22.42
CA HIS A 2 27.84 8.04 22.79
C HIS A 2 27.66 9.10 21.67
N ARG A 3 28.06 8.76 20.43
CA ARG A 3 27.88 9.64 19.26
C ARG A 3 26.41 9.93 18.93
N LEU A 4 25.52 8.96 19.15
CA LEU A 4 24.08 9.14 18.94
C LEU A 4 23.53 10.15 19.96
N LEU A 5 23.84 9.97 21.24
CA LEU A 5 23.41 10.88 22.32
C LEU A 5 23.94 12.31 22.10
N GLU A 6 25.22 12.44 21.77
CA GLU A 6 25.84 13.74 21.46
C GLU A 6 25.16 14.41 20.26
N GLY A 7 24.95 13.66 19.17
CA GLY A 7 24.31 14.17 17.97
C GLY A 7 22.86 14.57 18.17
N LEU A 8 22.06 13.75 18.88
CA LEU A 8 20.65 14.05 19.18
C LEU A 8 20.48 15.21 20.16
N SER A 9 21.50 15.51 20.96
CA SER A 9 21.51 16.69 21.86
C SER A 9 21.86 17.98 21.13
N HIS A 10 22.30 17.91 19.87
CA HIS A 10 22.69 19.07 19.09
C HIS A 10 21.45 19.86 18.62
N SER A 11 21.50 21.19 18.65
CA SER A 11 20.38 22.05 18.24
C SER A 11 20.13 22.02 16.72
N ASN A 12 21.19 21.84 15.93
CA ASN A 12 21.08 21.68 14.48
C ASN A 12 20.45 20.32 14.06
N HIS A 13 19.30 20.38 13.40
CA HIS A 13 18.59 19.19 12.90
C HIS A 13 19.41 18.34 11.92
N GLN A 14 20.31 18.92 11.12
CA GLN A 14 21.13 18.16 10.16
C GLN A 14 22.14 17.27 10.89
N THR A 15 22.79 17.80 11.92
CA THR A 15 23.73 17.05 12.77
C THR A 15 23.00 15.91 13.50
N ALA A 16 21.85 16.19 14.09
CA ALA A 16 21.03 15.18 14.75
C ALA A 16 20.58 14.08 13.76
N THR A 17 20.11 14.48 12.57
CA THR A 17 19.69 13.55 11.51
C THR A 17 20.84 12.66 11.04
N MET A 18 22.04 13.23 10.85
CA MET A 18 23.23 12.46 10.48
C MET A 18 23.61 11.45 11.55
N ALA A 19 23.63 11.85 12.82
CA ALA A 19 23.95 10.95 13.93
C ALA A 19 22.94 9.80 14.05
N ALA A 20 21.64 10.09 13.91
CA ALA A 20 20.60 9.07 13.87
C ALA A 20 20.80 8.12 12.67
N ARG A 21 21.08 8.67 11.49
CA ARG A 21 21.32 7.89 10.27
C ARG A 21 22.52 6.96 10.39
N GLU A 22 23.67 7.49 10.78
CA GLU A 22 24.90 6.72 10.94
C GLU A 22 24.71 5.60 11.96
N HIS A 23 24.03 5.88 13.08
CA HIS A 23 23.79 4.88 14.11
C HIS A 23 22.80 3.79 13.65
N ILE A 24 21.70 4.15 12.99
CA ILE A 24 20.75 3.18 12.43
C ILE A 24 21.41 2.32 11.34
N THR A 25 22.22 2.92 10.45
CA THR A 25 22.98 2.16 9.45
C THR A 25 23.94 1.19 10.12
N TRP A 26 24.70 1.63 11.13
CA TRP A 26 25.59 0.76 11.89
C TRP A 26 24.84 -0.39 12.58
N LEU A 27 23.66 -0.15 13.15
CA LEU A 27 22.81 -1.19 13.73
C LEU A 27 22.36 -2.24 12.70
N GLY A 28 22.11 -1.81 11.45
CA GLY A 28 21.77 -2.70 10.34
C GLY A 28 22.95 -3.56 9.88
N ASP A 29 24.18 -3.04 9.97
CA ASP A 29 25.41 -3.72 9.53
C ASP A 29 26.07 -4.58 10.63
N ALA A 30 25.62 -4.49 11.89
CA ALA A 30 26.15 -5.28 13.00
C ALA A 30 25.91 -6.79 12.81
N ASN A 31 26.74 -7.67 13.38
CA ASN A 31 26.56 -9.12 13.26
C ASN A 31 25.21 -9.59 13.83
N VAL A 32 24.52 -10.50 13.12
CA VAL A 32 23.16 -10.99 13.43
C VAL A 32 22.99 -11.50 14.86
N SER A 33 24.04 -12.07 15.49
CA SER A 33 23.98 -12.57 16.87
C SER A 33 23.85 -11.49 17.93
N ASP A 34 24.38 -10.29 17.68
CA ASP A 34 24.45 -9.19 18.66
C ASP A 34 23.47 -8.04 18.32
N GLN A 35 22.83 -8.10 17.15
CA GLN A 35 21.94 -7.05 16.64
C GLN A 35 20.81 -6.70 17.63
N VAL A 36 20.12 -7.70 18.19
CA VAL A 36 18.93 -7.45 19.04
C VAL A 36 19.28 -6.63 20.27
N GLY A 37 20.36 -6.97 20.99
CA GLY A 37 20.77 -6.23 22.19
C GLY A 37 21.16 -4.78 21.89
N HIS A 38 21.87 -4.54 20.77
CA HIS A 38 22.21 -3.18 20.35
C HIS A 38 20.98 -2.37 19.93
N TRP A 39 19.98 -3.01 19.32
CA TRP A 39 18.70 -2.39 19.00
C TRP A 39 17.93 -2.01 20.27
N GLU A 40 17.79 -2.93 21.22
CA GLU A 40 17.12 -2.68 22.51
C GLU A 40 17.76 -1.52 23.29
N GLU A 41 19.09 -1.44 23.32
CA GLU A 41 19.79 -0.31 23.95
C GLU A 41 19.56 1.03 23.22
N SER A 42 19.37 0.99 21.90
CA SER A 42 19.27 2.18 21.05
C SER A 42 17.84 2.71 20.90
N LEU A 43 16.84 1.85 20.97
CA LEU A 43 15.44 2.20 20.74
C LEU A 43 14.92 3.30 21.69
N PRO A 44 15.18 3.25 23.01
CA PRO A 44 14.78 4.34 23.91
C PRO A 44 15.37 5.69 23.52
N VAL A 45 16.66 5.70 23.10
CA VAL A 45 17.36 6.92 22.72
C VAL A 45 16.82 7.47 21.40
N LEU A 46 16.57 6.60 20.41
CA LEU A 46 15.98 6.99 19.13
C LEU A 46 14.55 7.49 19.30
N LEU A 47 13.71 6.80 20.06
CA LEU A 47 12.33 7.21 20.35
C LEU A 47 12.29 8.53 21.14
N ASN A 48 13.20 8.74 22.09
CA ASN A 48 13.34 10.03 22.75
C ASN A 48 13.77 11.14 21.77
N GLY A 49 14.65 10.82 20.81
CA GLY A 49 15.04 11.73 19.74
C GLY A 49 13.87 12.21 18.88
N MET A 50 12.76 11.47 18.83
CA MET A 50 11.54 11.89 18.14
C MET A 50 10.87 13.11 18.79
N LEU A 51 11.02 13.31 20.11
CA LEU A 51 10.41 14.44 20.83
C LEU A 51 10.92 15.81 20.37
N ARG A 52 11.99 15.85 19.57
CA ARG A 52 12.53 17.08 18.96
C ARG A 52 11.53 17.81 18.06
N GLY A 53 10.55 17.09 17.50
CA GLY A 53 9.55 17.64 16.58
C GLY A 53 10.08 18.19 15.25
N ASP A 54 11.37 17.99 14.93
CA ASP A 54 12.03 18.52 13.72
C ASP A 54 12.24 17.43 12.65
N LYS A 55 13.01 17.74 11.60
CA LYS A 55 13.32 16.78 10.51
C LYS A 55 14.05 15.52 10.98
N CYS A 56 14.75 15.58 12.12
CA CYS A 56 15.38 14.39 12.69
C CYS A 56 14.31 13.42 13.22
N SER A 57 13.25 13.93 13.84
CA SER A 57 12.11 13.12 14.30
C SER A 57 11.49 12.34 13.15
N GLU A 58 11.17 13.04 12.06
CA GLU A 58 10.62 12.43 10.84
C GLU A 58 11.53 11.32 10.29
N TYR A 59 12.83 11.58 10.22
CA TYR A 59 13.81 10.58 9.77
C TYR A 59 13.79 9.34 10.67
N ILE A 60 13.85 9.51 11.99
CA ILE A 60 13.85 8.40 12.94
C ILE A 60 12.59 7.55 12.78
N CYS A 61 11.40 8.16 12.75
CA CYS A 61 10.12 7.42 12.61
C CYS A 61 10.08 6.60 11.32
N LYS A 62 10.45 7.21 10.18
CA LYS A 62 10.49 6.53 8.89
C LYS A 62 11.52 5.40 8.86
N ALA A 63 12.69 5.63 9.45
CA ALA A 63 13.75 4.64 9.51
C ALA A 63 13.35 3.44 10.37
N LEU A 64 12.78 3.66 11.55
CA LEU A 64 12.29 2.59 12.44
C LEU A 64 11.18 1.77 11.78
N MET A 65 10.22 2.44 11.11
CA MET A 65 9.17 1.76 10.34
C MET A 65 9.76 0.88 9.24
N ARG A 66 10.72 1.39 8.46
CA ARG A 66 11.39 0.59 7.42
C ARG A 66 12.11 -0.62 7.98
N VAL A 67 12.88 -0.45 9.06
CA VAL A 67 13.57 -1.57 9.71
C VAL A 67 12.57 -2.60 10.21
N ALA A 68 11.45 -2.19 10.81
CA ALA A 68 10.39 -3.10 11.25
C ALA A 68 9.74 -3.85 10.07
N LEU A 69 9.59 -3.23 8.90
CA LEU A 69 9.03 -3.88 7.71
C LEU A 69 10.01 -4.83 7.02
N ASP A 70 11.30 -4.51 7.05
CA ASP A 70 12.35 -5.28 6.36
C ASP A 70 12.93 -6.40 7.24
N ASN A 71 12.73 -6.37 8.56
CA ASN A 71 13.35 -7.30 9.49
C ASN A 71 12.33 -7.94 10.46
N GLU A 72 11.91 -9.17 10.13
CA GLU A 72 10.88 -9.93 10.86
C GLU A 72 11.26 -10.20 12.34
N SER A 73 12.56 -10.42 12.63
CA SER A 73 13.00 -10.71 14.01
C SER A 73 13.06 -9.46 14.88
N LEU A 74 13.34 -8.29 14.31
CA LEU A 74 13.38 -7.02 15.02
C LEU A 74 12.00 -6.35 15.13
N ARG A 75 11.08 -6.65 14.21
CA ARG A 75 9.74 -6.04 14.19
C ARG A 75 9.03 -6.08 15.54
N PRO A 76 8.92 -7.23 16.25
CA PRO A 76 8.23 -7.28 17.54
C PRO A 76 8.90 -6.40 18.60
N VAL A 77 10.23 -6.29 18.57
CA VAL A 77 11.00 -5.44 19.49
C VAL A 77 10.69 -3.97 19.23
N ILE A 78 10.76 -3.54 17.96
CA ILE A 78 10.47 -2.14 17.59
C ILE A 78 9.02 -1.78 17.92
N GLU A 79 8.06 -2.65 17.60
CA GLU A 79 6.64 -2.48 17.91
C GLU A 79 6.40 -2.37 19.43
N GLN A 80 7.08 -3.20 20.23
CA GLN A 80 6.99 -3.13 21.69
C GLN A 80 7.49 -1.79 22.24
N TYR A 81 8.69 -1.35 21.84
CA TYR A 81 9.24 -0.08 22.34
C TYR A 81 8.43 1.12 21.85
N ALA A 82 7.93 1.09 20.60
CA ALA A 82 7.01 2.10 20.08
C ALA A 82 5.72 2.18 20.91
N HIS A 83 5.16 1.03 21.29
CA HIS A 83 4.00 0.94 22.16
C HIS A 83 4.27 1.47 23.56
N GLU A 84 5.33 1.02 24.24
CA GLU A 84 5.68 1.47 25.59
C GLU A 84 5.90 2.99 25.62
N PHE A 85 6.61 3.53 24.63
CA PHE A 85 6.80 4.95 24.47
C PHE A 85 5.49 5.71 24.24
N THR A 86 4.64 5.20 23.35
CA THR A 86 3.32 5.79 23.05
C THR A 86 2.41 5.79 24.26
N HIS A 87 2.35 4.67 25.00
CA HIS A 87 1.59 4.56 26.23
C HIS A 87 2.07 5.59 27.27
N CYS A 88 3.39 5.77 27.42
CA CYS A 88 3.93 6.83 28.28
C CYS A 88 3.48 8.23 27.84
N LEU A 89 3.50 8.55 26.54
CA LEU A 89 3.07 9.86 26.06
C LEU A 89 1.56 10.07 26.22
N ILE A 90 0.74 9.08 25.91
CA ILE A 90 -0.72 9.18 26.01
C ILE A 90 -1.17 9.25 27.47
N ALA A 91 -0.58 8.44 28.36
CA ALA A 91 -0.94 8.42 29.78
C ALA A 91 -0.57 9.71 30.53
N ASN A 92 0.42 10.45 30.05
CA ASN A 92 0.88 11.71 30.65
C ASN A 92 0.33 12.96 29.94
N ARG A 93 -0.53 12.80 28.92
CA ARG A 93 -1.15 13.93 28.21
C ARG A 93 -2.41 14.37 28.94
N ASP A 94 -2.48 15.66 29.27
CA ASP A 94 -3.73 16.25 29.76
C ASP A 94 -4.73 16.35 28.58
N LEU A 95 -5.79 15.55 28.65
CA LEU A 95 -6.85 15.50 27.62
C LEU A 95 -7.97 16.51 27.87
N SER A 96 -7.88 17.37 28.89
CA SER A 96 -8.92 18.33 29.25
C SER A 96 -8.93 19.63 28.43
N ASP A 97 -7.98 19.82 27.51
CA ASP A 97 -7.85 21.06 26.75
C ASP A 97 -8.65 21.03 25.43
N ASP A 98 -9.92 21.43 25.52
CA ASP A 98 -10.96 21.41 24.48
C ASP A 98 -10.83 22.49 23.38
N GLY A 99 -9.81 23.35 23.42
CA GLY A 99 -9.72 24.55 22.57
C GLY A 99 -8.86 24.46 21.30
N TYR A 100 -8.20 23.34 21.04
CA TYR A 100 -7.00 23.36 20.18
C TYR A 100 -7.25 23.20 18.67
N VAL A 101 -6.78 24.20 17.90
CA VAL A 101 -6.65 24.18 16.43
C VAL A 101 -5.23 23.70 16.09
N PRO A 102 -5.05 22.78 15.13
CA PRO A 102 -3.74 22.22 14.80
C PRO A 102 -2.83 23.31 14.23
N THR A 103 -1.81 23.69 14.99
CA THR A 103 -0.66 24.42 14.45
C THR A 103 0.60 23.58 14.67
N PRO A 104 1.37 23.26 13.62
CA PRO A 104 2.65 22.55 13.74
C PRO A 104 3.71 23.55 14.21
N ALA A 105 3.70 23.90 15.49
CA ALA A 105 4.79 24.65 16.11
C ALA A 105 5.66 23.67 16.92
N PRO A 106 7.00 23.78 16.86
CA PRO A 106 7.86 23.04 17.79
C PRO A 106 7.52 23.45 19.23
N PRO A 107 7.65 22.52 20.20
CA PRO A 107 7.37 22.86 21.59
C PRO A 107 8.25 24.02 22.05
N THR A 108 7.64 25.02 22.69
CA THR A 108 8.32 26.29 23.05
C THR A 108 8.77 26.34 24.51
N THR A 109 8.63 25.24 25.24
CA THR A 109 8.51 25.22 26.70
C THR A 109 9.66 24.51 27.43
N GLU A 110 9.84 24.86 28.71
CA GLU A 110 11.01 24.56 29.53
C GLU A 110 10.92 23.23 30.32
N THR A 111 9.74 22.60 30.42
CA THR A 111 9.54 21.37 31.22
C THR A 111 9.14 20.16 30.37
N LEU A 112 9.49 18.95 30.85
CA LEU A 112 9.12 17.68 30.21
C LEU A 112 7.61 17.49 30.10
N ALA A 113 6.85 17.97 31.09
CA ALA A 113 5.38 17.90 31.08
C ALA A 113 4.80 18.74 29.93
N ASP A 114 5.34 19.94 29.71
CA ASP A 114 4.91 20.81 28.62
C ASP A 114 5.25 20.20 27.26
N VAL A 115 6.47 19.64 27.11
CA VAL A 115 6.87 18.92 25.89
C VAL A 115 5.93 17.75 25.60
N ILE A 116 5.55 16.96 26.61
CA ILE A 116 4.60 15.84 26.44
C ILE A 116 3.20 16.34 26.07
N ASN A 117 2.72 17.41 26.72
CA ASN A 117 1.40 18.00 26.47
C ASN A 117 1.29 18.69 25.11
N GLU A 118 2.38 19.28 24.62
CA GLU A 118 2.47 19.92 23.30
C GLU A 118 2.76 18.91 22.18
N PHE A 119 3.37 17.77 22.49
CA PHE A 119 3.73 16.78 21.48
C PHE A 119 2.51 16.28 20.71
N ARG A 120 2.65 16.26 19.38
CA ARG A 120 1.67 15.69 18.46
C ARG A 120 2.38 14.69 17.58
N PHE A 121 1.69 13.59 17.29
CA PHE A 121 2.20 12.57 16.38
C PHE A 121 2.14 12.98 14.90
N THR A 122 1.82 14.23 14.58
CA THR A 122 1.79 14.76 13.21
C THR A 122 3.09 14.48 12.46
N ASN A 123 4.24 14.61 13.13
CA ASN A 123 5.55 14.30 12.54
C ASN A 123 5.99 12.83 12.73
N ALA A 124 5.18 12.02 13.43
CA ALA A 124 5.51 10.65 13.85
C ALA A 124 4.36 9.62 13.72
N PRO A 125 3.53 9.64 12.64
CA PRO A 125 2.43 8.70 12.50
C PRO A 125 2.86 7.22 12.49
N GLU A 126 4.07 6.91 12.03
CA GLU A 126 4.56 5.53 11.95
C GLU A 126 4.73 4.90 13.34
N ILE A 127 5.10 5.69 14.35
CA ILE A 127 5.26 5.18 15.72
C ILE A 127 3.91 4.78 16.31
N LEU A 128 2.84 5.56 16.04
CA LEU A 128 1.48 5.17 16.43
C LEU A 128 1.02 3.91 15.70
N TYR A 129 1.35 3.76 14.41
CA TYR A 129 1.04 2.51 13.71
C TYR A 129 1.76 1.31 14.32
N LEU A 130 3.07 1.42 14.59
CA LEU A 130 3.86 0.35 15.22
C LEU A 130 3.34 0.03 16.62
N ALA A 131 2.97 1.05 17.40
CA ALA A 131 2.35 0.87 18.72
C ALA A 131 1.00 0.14 18.62
N GLY A 132 0.14 0.53 17.68
CA GLY A 132 -1.16 -0.11 17.46
C GLY A 132 -1.04 -1.57 17.00
N SER A 133 -0.07 -1.87 16.14
CA SER A 133 0.28 -3.24 15.74
C SER A 133 0.63 -4.11 16.95
N HIS A 134 1.39 -3.58 17.91
CA HIS A 134 1.71 -4.30 19.15
C HIS A 134 0.49 -4.51 20.04
N ALA A 135 -0.33 -3.46 20.23
CA ALA A 135 -1.54 -3.52 21.04
C ALA A 135 -2.51 -4.59 20.53
N GLN A 136 -2.68 -4.67 19.21
CA GLN A 136 -3.47 -5.72 18.56
C GLN A 136 -2.94 -7.12 18.82
N LYS A 137 -1.62 -7.34 18.71
CA LYS A 137 -1.00 -8.64 19.00
C LYS A 137 -1.18 -9.07 20.45
N LYS A 138 -1.26 -8.11 21.37
CA LYS A 138 -1.57 -8.35 22.79
C LYS A 138 -3.07 -8.55 23.06
N GLY A 139 -3.94 -8.20 22.11
CA GLY A 139 -5.39 -8.22 22.29
C GLY A 139 -5.92 -7.15 23.23
N ASP A 140 -5.20 -6.02 23.37
CA ASP A 140 -5.62 -4.91 24.22
C ASP A 140 -6.48 -3.91 23.43
N LEU A 141 -7.77 -4.24 23.28
CA LEU A 141 -8.72 -3.43 22.51
C LEU A 141 -8.82 -1.98 23.02
N ARG A 142 -8.64 -1.76 24.32
CA ARG A 142 -8.67 -0.42 24.91
C ARG A 142 -7.51 0.41 24.38
N GLU A 143 -6.33 -0.16 24.39
CA GLU A 143 -5.11 0.52 23.95
C GLU A 143 -5.09 0.70 22.43
N GLU A 144 -5.56 -0.29 21.67
CA GLU A 144 -5.79 -0.17 20.22
C GLU A 144 -6.69 1.03 19.90
N ALA A 145 -7.82 1.15 20.59
CA ALA A 145 -8.78 2.23 20.37
C ALA A 145 -8.18 3.61 20.68
N ARG A 146 -7.42 3.73 21.78
CA ARG A 146 -6.75 4.99 22.17
C ARG A 146 -5.69 5.40 21.15
N ILE A 147 -4.86 4.46 20.71
CA ILE A 147 -3.83 4.69 19.69
C ILE A 147 -4.48 5.08 18.35
N HIS A 148 -5.59 4.43 17.98
CA HIS A 148 -6.31 4.75 16.74
C HIS A 148 -6.81 6.19 16.75
N LEU A 149 -7.43 6.59 17.86
CA LEU A 149 -7.96 7.95 18.00
C LEU A 149 -6.84 8.99 18.07
N ALA A 150 -5.70 8.67 18.70
CA ALA A 150 -4.52 9.52 18.67
C ALA A 150 -4.00 9.70 17.24
N LEU A 151 -3.91 8.62 16.45
CA LEU A 151 -3.43 8.65 15.08
C LEU A 151 -4.38 9.47 14.20
N ALA A 152 -5.67 9.26 14.33
CA ALA A 152 -6.67 9.92 13.52
C ALA A 152 -6.81 11.41 13.88
N ARG A 153 -6.74 11.77 15.17
CA ARG A 153 -6.76 13.16 15.66
C ARG A 153 -5.49 13.93 15.29
N ASP A 154 -4.31 13.36 15.54
CA ASP A 154 -3.05 14.10 15.43
C ASP A 154 -2.52 14.13 13.98
N THR A 155 -3.00 13.26 13.09
CA THR A 155 -2.44 13.08 11.74
C THR A 155 -3.47 13.09 10.60
N ASN A 156 -4.76 13.31 10.91
CA ASN A 156 -5.87 13.21 9.95
C ASN A 156 -5.99 11.83 9.27
N ALA A 157 -5.46 10.77 9.88
CA ALA A 157 -5.50 9.41 9.34
C ALA A 157 -6.93 8.83 9.18
N TRP A 158 -7.97 9.55 9.63
CA TRP A 158 -9.37 9.27 9.25
C TRP A 158 -9.55 9.15 7.74
N ALA A 159 -8.74 9.85 6.93
CA ALA A 159 -8.80 9.72 5.47
C ALA A 159 -8.30 8.36 4.95
N LEU A 160 -7.58 7.57 5.76
CA LEU A 160 -6.99 6.30 5.35
C LEU A 160 -7.84 5.09 5.74
N THR A 161 -8.88 5.28 6.55
CA THR A 161 -9.72 4.21 7.09
C THR A 161 -11.19 4.45 6.79
N ASP A 162 -11.97 3.38 6.75
CA ASP A 162 -13.44 3.44 6.66
C ASP A 162 -14.09 3.48 8.05
N VAL A 163 -13.32 3.79 9.10
CA VAL A 163 -13.79 3.78 10.49
C VAL A 163 -14.76 4.93 10.70
N THR A 164 -15.91 4.63 11.31
CA THR A 164 -16.85 5.67 11.72
C THR A 164 -16.22 6.54 12.83
N PRO A 165 -16.10 7.87 12.68
CA PRO A 165 -15.47 8.71 13.70
C PRO A 165 -16.18 8.63 15.06
N TYR A 166 -15.40 8.47 16.13
CA TYR A 166 -15.90 8.50 17.50
C TYR A 166 -15.93 9.94 18.03
N ASN A 167 -17.10 10.42 18.47
CA ASN A 167 -17.26 11.78 18.99
C ASN A 167 -17.08 11.82 20.52
N PHE A 168 -16.07 12.57 20.98
CA PHE A 168 -15.63 12.61 22.38
C PHE A 168 -16.43 13.54 23.30
N ARG A 169 -17.51 14.16 22.83
CA ARG A 169 -17.79 15.55 23.23
C ARG A 169 -18.46 15.82 24.58
N ASP A 170 -18.97 14.84 25.32
CA ASP A 170 -19.95 15.19 26.38
C ASP A 170 -19.75 14.58 27.78
N GLU A 171 -18.74 13.74 28.04
CA GLU A 171 -18.61 13.01 29.34
C GLU A 171 -17.16 12.84 29.84
N ALA A 172 -16.96 12.58 31.14
CA ALA A 172 -15.63 12.31 31.72
C ALA A 172 -14.98 11.04 31.12
N PRO A 173 -13.63 10.95 30.99
CA PRO A 173 -12.94 9.84 30.33
C PRO A 173 -13.32 8.43 30.81
N GLU A 174 -13.49 8.24 32.12
CA GLU A 174 -13.91 6.96 32.71
C GLU A 174 -15.34 6.56 32.32
N ALA A 175 -16.25 7.55 32.19
CA ALA A 175 -17.63 7.31 31.79
C ALA A 175 -17.77 7.01 30.29
N GLN A 176 -16.84 7.52 29.47
CA GLN A 176 -16.79 7.25 28.04
C GLN A 176 -16.17 5.90 27.69
N GLU A 177 -15.38 5.31 28.59
CA GLU A 177 -14.62 4.09 28.31
C GLU A 177 -15.49 2.91 27.82
N PRO A 178 -16.67 2.61 28.42
CA PRO A 178 -17.53 1.55 27.90
C PRO A 178 -18.05 1.82 26.47
N LYS A 179 -18.34 3.09 26.15
CA LYS A 179 -18.78 3.51 24.81
C LYS A 179 -17.64 3.41 23.80
N LEU A 180 -16.43 3.78 24.21
CA LEU A 180 -15.20 3.63 23.42
C LEU A 180 -14.97 2.16 23.06
N LEU A 181 -15.04 1.26 24.03
CA LEU A 181 -14.85 -0.18 23.80
C LEU A 181 -15.95 -0.76 22.91
N THR A 182 -17.20 -0.33 23.08
CA THR A 182 -18.32 -0.75 22.23
C THR A 182 -18.15 -0.29 20.79
N TRP A 183 -17.60 0.90 20.57
CA TRP A 183 -17.25 1.41 19.25
C TRP A 183 -16.05 0.65 18.68
N ALA A 184 -14.99 0.47 19.46
CA ALA A 184 -13.77 -0.20 19.03
C ALA A 184 -14.05 -1.64 18.61
N ASP A 185 -14.87 -2.38 19.36
CA ASP A 185 -15.26 -3.76 19.03
C ASP A 185 -15.97 -3.87 17.66
N LYS A 186 -16.74 -2.84 17.28
CA LYS A 186 -17.42 -2.78 15.98
C LYS A 186 -16.48 -2.39 14.84
N GLU A 187 -15.48 -1.57 15.13
CA GLU A 187 -14.65 -0.90 14.13
C GLU A 187 -13.24 -1.52 14.00
N GLN A 188 -12.84 -2.45 14.89
CA GLN A 188 -11.49 -3.03 14.93
C GLN A 188 -11.08 -3.67 13.60
N SER A 189 -12.03 -4.17 12.81
CA SER A 189 -11.78 -4.69 11.45
C SER A 189 -11.26 -3.63 10.47
N HIS A 190 -11.53 -2.37 10.74
CA HIS A 190 -11.18 -1.21 9.90
C HIS A 190 -9.96 -0.43 10.41
N PHE A 191 -9.37 -0.83 11.55
CA PHE A 191 -8.13 -0.23 12.05
C PHE A 191 -6.94 -0.55 11.12
N LEU A 192 -5.97 0.37 11.02
CA LEU A 192 -4.88 0.28 10.05
C LEU A 192 -3.95 -0.93 10.23
N TRP A 193 -3.80 -1.41 11.46
CA TRP A 193 -3.02 -2.61 11.79
C TRP A 193 -3.78 -3.91 11.54
N ASN A 194 -5.09 -3.88 11.26
CA ASN A 194 -5.82 -5.10 10.97
C ASN A 194 -5.35 -5.72 9.64
N GLU A 195 -4.76 -6.92 9.73
CA GLU A 195 -4.15 -7.64 8.61
C GLU A 195 -5.16 -8.06 7.53
N THR A 196 -6.45 -8.11 7.87
CA THR A 196 -7.54 -8.49 6.96
C THR A 196 -8.32 -7.29 6.42
N ARG A 197 -7.96 -6.06 6.79
CA ARG A 197 -8.62 -4.84 6.29
C ARG A 197 -8.40 -4.70 4.77
N LEU A 198 -9.38 -4.17 4.05
CA LEU A 198 -9.17 -3.72 2.68
C LEU A 198 -8.36 -2.41 2.66
N VAL A 199 -7.30 -2.34 1.87
CA VAL A 199 -6.58 -1.07 1.66
C VAL A 199 -7.44 -0.09 0.87
N THR A 200 -7.40 1.18 1.26
CA THR A 200 -8.19 2.24 0.63
C THR A 200 -7.44 2.85 -0.55
N PHE A 201 -8.16 3.57 -1.41
CA PHE A 201 -7.52 4.32 -2.49
C PHE A 201 -6.51 5.34 -1.98
N ASN A 202 -6.78 5.95 -0.82
CA ASN A 202 -5.90 6.94 -0.19
C ASN A 202 -4.57 6.34 0.29
N GLU A 203 -4.44 5.02 0.33
CA GLU A 203 -3.18 4.32 0.55
C GLU A 203 -2.48 3.97 -0.77
N ILE A 204 -3.25 3.52 -1.77
CA ILE A 204 -2.72 3.10 -3.08
C ILE A 204 -2.14 4.29 -3.88
N GLY A 205 -2.85 5.41 -3.91
CA GLY A 205 -2.46 6.59 -4.71
C GLY A 205 -1.08 7.15 -4.35
N PRO A 206 -0.81 7.48 -3.08
CA PRO A 206 0.51 7.94 -2.64
C PRO A 206 1.63 6.94 -2.92
N TYR A 207 1.37 5.64 -2.71
CA TYR A 207 2.34 4.59 -2.97
C TYR A 207 2.75 4.53 -4.45
N LEU A 208 1.78 4.54 -5.37
CA LEU A 208 2.05 4.57 -6.80
C LEU A 208 2.77 5.87 -7.20
N SER A 209 2.32 7.02 -6.68
CA SER A 209 2.89 8.33 -6.99
C SER A 209 4.39 8.42 -6.68
N ARG A 210 4.80 7.92 -5.52
CA ARG A 210 6.22 7.87 -5.11
C ARG A 210 7.09 6.97 -5.96
N ARG A 211 6.48 6.03 -6.67
CA ARG A 211 7.15 5.08 -7.58
C ARG A 211 7.12 5.56 -9.03
N GLY A 212 6.83 6.84 -9.27
CA GLY A 212 6.86 7.46 -10.59
C GLY A 212 5.66 7.13 -11.46
N PHE A 213 4.51 6.84 -10.82
CA PHE A 213 3.23 6.78 -11.51
C PHE A 213 2.53 8.13 -11.38
N HIS A 214 2.08 8.67 -12.49
CA HIS A 214 1.40 9.96 -12.55
C HIS A 214 -0.05 9.74 -12.91
N GLY A 215 -0.96 10.19 -12.04
CA GLY A 215 -2.38 10.23 -12.33
C GLY A 215 -2.68 11.32 -13.36
N SER A 216 -3.68 11.12 -14.20
CA SER A 216 -4.10 12.06 -15.22
C SER A 216 -4.44 13.49 -14.74
N SER A 217 -4.78 13.66 -13.46
CA SER A 217 -4.95 14.96 -12.83
C SER A 217 -3.64 15.76 -12.68
N THR A 218 -2.48 15.10 -12.81
CA THR A 218 -1.14 15.66 -12.57
C THR A 218 -0.30 15.87 -13.84
N SER A 219 -0.69 15.31 -14.99
CA SER A 219 0.09 15.37 -16.24
C SER A 219 -0.65 16.13 -17.36
N ARG A 220 0.06 16.92 -18.17
CA ARG A 220 -0.48 17.58 -19.38
C ARG A 220 -0.51 16.65 -20.62
N ARG A 221 -0.17 15.36 -20.49
CA ARG A 221 0.08 14.44 -21.61
C ARG A 221 -1.02 13.40 -21.87
N ASP A 222 -2.19 13.49 -21.23
CA ASP A 222 -3.11 12.34 -21.12
C ASP A 222 -4.09 12.15 -22.28
N ALA A 223 -3.51 11.79 -23.43
CA ALA A 223 -4.18 11.17 -24.57
C ALA A 223 -3.89 9.66 -24.56
N ILE A 224 -4.93 8.81 -24.63
CA ILE A 224 -4.79 7.37 -24.85
C ILE A 224 -5.10 7.10 -26.33
N ALA A 225 -4.07 6.76 -27.10
CA ALA A 225 -4.17 6.63 -28.55
C ALA A 225 -4.67 5.24 -29.01
N LEU A 226 -5.94 4.92 -28.79
CA LEU A 226 -6.50 3.63 -29.24
C LEU A 226 -6.73 3.62 -30.76
N GLN A 227 -6.23 2.60 -31.46
CA GLN A 227 -6.50 2.41 -32.90
C GLN A 227 -7.94 1.91 -33.13
N ILE A 228 -8.78 2.68 -33.82
CA ILE A 228 -10.06 2.17 -34.33
C ILE A 228 -9.81 1.40 -35.62
N SER A 229 -9.84 0.07 -35.56
CA SER A 229 -9.78 -0.77 -36.75
C SER A 229 -11.13 -0.79 -37.47
N GLY A 230 -11.25 -0.02 -38.56
CA GLY A 230 -12.12 -0.32 -39.69
C GLY A 230 -11.26 -0.67 -40.92
N PRO A 231 -11.77 -1.43 -41.91
CA PRO A 231 -11.00 -1.78 -43.11
C PRO A 231 -10.73 -0.51 -43.92
N THR A 232 -9.54 0.07 -43.74
CA THR A 232 -9.08 1.22 -44.53
C THR A 232 -8.21 0.69 -45.65
N ASN A 233 -8.81 0.59 -46.83
CA ASN A 233 -8.06 0.50 -48.07
C ASN A 233 -7.19 1.77 -48.20
N VAL A 234 -5.88 1.54 -48.33
CA VAL A 234 -4.87 2.34 -49.03
C VAL A 234 -5.16 3.86 -49.13
N GLY A 235 -4.44 4.67 -48.36
CA GLY A 235 -4.01 6.01 -48.83
C GLY A 235 -4.21 7.22 -47.92
N GLU A 236 -4.96 7.16 -46.82
CA GLU A 236 -5.16 8.31 -45.94
C GLU A 236 -4.80 7.98 -44.49
N ALA A 237 -4.11 8.91 -43.83
CA ALA A 237 -3.61 8.81 -42.47
C ALA A 237 -4.61 8.10 -41.56
N ALA A 238 -4.17 7.02 -40.91
CA ALA A 238 -4.89 6.43 -39.81
C ALA A 238 -5.17 7.53 -38.79
N GLN A 239 -6.40 8.01 -38.74
CA GLN A 239 -6.87 8.83 -37.63
C GLN A 239 -6.81 7.91 -36.42
N SER A 240 -5.71 7.97 -35.67
CA SER A 240 -5.71 7.53 -34.28
C SER A 240 -6.80 8.36 -33.61
N ALA A 241 -7.97 7.77 -33.38
CA ALA A 241 -8.95 8.42 -32.54
C ALA A 241 -8.30 8.51 -31.18
N ASP A 242 -7.98 9.72 -30.75
CA ASP A 242 -7.59 9.99 -29.38
C ASP A 242 -8.80 9.62 -28.51
N VAL A 243 -8.81 8.40 -27.97
CA VAL A 243 -9.86 7.97 -27.08
C VAL A 243 -9.56 8.65 -25.76
N SER A 244 -10.19 9.82 -25.58
CA SER A 244 -10.03 10.60 -24.37
C SER A 244 -10.26 9.72 -23.15
N GLN A 245 -9.48 9.94 -22.09
CA GLN A 245 -9.65 9.35 -20.77
C GLN A 245 -11.12 9.28 -20.32
N LYS A 246 -11.92 10.29 -20.68
CA LYS A 246 -13.37 10.36 -20.38
C LYS A 246 -14.14 9.16 -20.94
N SER A 247 -13.83 8.72 -22.16
CA SER A 247 -14.47 7.57 -22.80
C SER A 247 -14.10 6.26 -22.11
N LEU A 248 -12.83 6.12 -21.70
CA LEU A 248 -12.36 4.97 -20.93
C LEU A 248 -13.04 4.90 -19.55
N ILE A 249 -13.04 6.01 -18.80
CA ILE A 249 -13.73 6.11 -17.50
C ILE A 249 -15.22 5.80 -17.66
N LYS A 250 -15.86 6.30 -18.73
CA LYS A 250 -17.27 6.00 -19.00
C LYS A 250 -17.49 4.52 -19.26
N ALA A 251 -16.63 3.86 -20.01
CA ALA A 251 -16.71 2.41 -20.26
C ALA A 251 -16.59 1.62 -18.95
N ILE A 252 -15.62 1.97 -18.10
CA ILE A 252 -15.40 1.34 -16.79
C ILE A 252 -16.63 1.51 -15.89
N LYS A 253 -17.15 2.73 -15.76
CA LYS A 253 -18.37 3.00 -14.98
C LYS A 253 -19.60 2.30 -15.54
N SER A 254 -19.74 2.22 -16.86
CA SER A 254 -20.86 1.53 -17.51
C SER A 254 -20.83 0.01 -17.29
N ALA A 255 -19.64 -0.56 -17.08
CA ALA A 255 -19.47 -1.95 -16.69
C ALA A 255 -19.74 -2.21 -15.19
N GLY A 256 -20.02 -1.16 -14.41
CA GLY A 256 -20.35 -1.24 -12.99
C GLY A 256 -19.16 -1.10 -12.05
N PHE A 257 -17.96 -0.82 -12.56
CA PHE A 257 -16.79 -0.56 -11.74
C PHE A 257 -16.72 0.90 -11.29
N ASP A 258 -16.32 1.10 -10.04
CA ASP A 258 -15.80 2.37 -9.58
C ASP A 258 -14.33 2.49 -9.99
N VAL A 259 -13.93 3.70 -10.41
CA VAL A 259 -12.51 3.98 -10.70
C VAL A 259 -11.92 4.54 -9.42
N GLY A 260 -10.89 3.89 -8.87
CA GLY A 260 -10.41 4.14 -7.50
C GLY A 260 -10.08 5.61 -7.22
N ALA A 261 -9.40 6.25 -8.16
CA ALA A 261 -9.59 7.67 -8.44
C ALA A 261 -10.06 7.74 -9.89
N ALA A 262 -10.66 8.85 -10.30
CA ALA A 262 -10.88 9.14 -11.72
C ALA A 262 -9.55 9.28 -12.53
N ASP A 263 -8.45 8.70 -12.06
CA ASP A 263 -7.12 8.78 -12.63
C ASP A 263 -6.75 7.50 -13.37
N VAL A 264 -6.33 7.70 -14.61
CA VAL A 264 -5.52 6.74 -15.36
C VAL A 264 -4.08 7.03 -14.97
N TYR A 265 -3.39 6.04 -14.43
CA TYR A 265 -1.97 6.17 -14.08
C TYR A 265 -1.09 5.84 -15.27
N THR A 266 -0.02 6.60 -15.41
CA THR A 266 1.02 6.39 -16.43
C THR A 266 2.36 6.36 -15.70
N CYS A 267 3.31 5.56 -16.17
CA CYS A 267 4.63 5.49 -15.55
C CYS A 267 5.70 5.92 -16.55
N ASP A 268 6.57 6.85 -16.16
CA ASP A 268 7.61 7.41 -17.04
C ASP A 268 8.56 6.33 -17.59
N ARG A 269 8.75 5.25 -16.83
CA ARG A 269 9.62 4.12 -17.19
C ARG A 269 9.00 3.18 -18.23
N VAL A 270 7.67 3.15 -18.33
CA VAL A 270 6.92 2.33 -19.28
C VAL A 270 5.78 3.15 -19.89
N PRO A 271 6.11 4.16 -20.72
CA PRO A 271 5.15 5.17 -21.17
C PRO A 271 4.07 4.60 -22.10
N ASP A 272 4.27 3.40 -22.65
CA ASP A 272 3.32 2.74 -23.55
C ASP A 272 2.18 2.05 -22.81
N LEU A 273 2.26 1.94 -21.47
CA LEU A 273 1.23 1.32 -20.64
C LEU A 273 0.48 2.36 -19.82
N SER A 274 -0.82 2.11 -19.66
CA SER A 274 -1.70 2.81 -18.75
C SER A 274 -2.22 1.83 -17.71
N PHE A 275 -2.21 2.25 -16.45
CA PHE A 275 -2.60 1.46 -15.28
C PHE A 275 -3.84 2.08 -14.65
N VAL A 276 -4.92 1.32 -14.55
CA VAL A 276 -6.20 1.81 -14.07
C VAL A 276 -6.71 0.91 -12.94
N PRO A 277 -6.56 1.34 -11.69
CA PRO A 277 -7.20 0.67 -10.55
C PRO A 277 -8.72 0.73 -10.70
N ILE A 278 -9.36 -0.43 -10.74
CA ILE A 278 -10.82 -0.57 -10.79
C ILE A 278 -11.30 -1.30 -9.54
N ASN A 279 -12.42 -0.87 -8.98
CA ASN A 279 -13.05 -1.47 -7.81
C ASN A 279 -14.47 -1.93 -8.14
N LEU A 280 -14.86 -3.11 -7.67
CA LEU A 280 -16.24 -3.55 -7.66
C LEU A 280 -16.55 -4.24 -6.34
N GLN A 281 -17.48 -3.67 -5.56
CA GLN A 281 -17.95 -4.26 -4.30
C GLN A 281 -16.78 -4.65 -3.39
N GLU A 282 -15.91 -3.69 -3.04
CA GLU A 282 -14.79 -3.90 -2.11
C GLU A 282 -13.68 -4.83 -2.65
N HIS A 283 -13.66 -5.09 -3.95
CA HIS A 283 -12.58 -5.84 -4.60
C HIS A 283 -11.83 -5.00 -5.63
N TRP A 284 -10.51 -4.90 -5.46
CA TRP A 284 -9.60 -4.19 -6.36
C TRP A 284 -9.03 -5.11 -7.45
N SER A 285 -9.05 -4.62 -8.69
CA SER A 285 -8.38 -5.22 -9.84
C SER A 285 -7.57 -4.17 -10.60
N LEU A 286 -6.59 -4.61 -11.40
CA LEU A 286 -5.78 -3.72 -12.24
C LEU A 286 -6.18 -3.88 -13.69
N LEU A 287 -6.66 -2.82 -14.33
CA LEU A 287 -6.77 -2.75 -15.78
C LEU A 287 -5.49 -2.14 -16.35
N ILE A 288 -4.79 -2.90 -17.20
CA ILE A 288 -3.57 -2.49 -17.89
C ILE A 288 -3.90 -2.36 -19.37
N ILE A 289 -3.67 -1.18 -19.95
CA ILE A 289 -3.96 -0.91 -21.36
C ILE A 289 -2.68 -0.48 -22.05
N GLN A 290 -2.33 -1.18 -23.13
CA GLN A 290 -1.31 -0.71 -24.06
C GLN A 290 -1.88 0.46 -24.86
N ARG A 291 -1.16 1.59 -24.87
CA ARG A 291 -1.68 2.86 -25.40
C ARG A 291 -2.04 2.80 -26.87
N ASP A 292 -1.41 1.94 -27.66
CA ASP A 292 -1.74 1.70 -29.08
C ASP A 292 -3.04 0.88 -29.28
N GLY A 293 -3.66 0.42 -28.20
CA GLY A 293 -4.86 -0.41 -28.21
C GLY A 293 -4.62 -1.87 -28.61
N ALA A 294 -3.37 -2.34 -28.69
CA ALA A 294 -3.08 -3.72 -29.02
C ALA A 294 -3.65 -4.69 -27.97
N HIS A 295 -3.50 -4.35 -26.69
CA HIS A 295 -3.89 -5.21 -25.58
C HIS A 295 -4.54 -4.41 -24.44
N ALA A 296 -5.59 -4.99 -23.85
CA ALA A 296 -6.09 -4.61 -22.53
C ALA A 296 -6.18 -5.86 -21.65
N VAL A 297 -5.51 -5.85 -20.51
CA VAL A 297 -5.45 -6.98 -19.59
C VAL A 297 -6.01 -6.55 -18.24
N VAL A 298 -6.93 -7.34 -17.69
CA VAL A 298 -7.35 -7.20 -16.29
C VAL A 298 -6.61 -8.24 -15.46
N PHE A 299 -5.85 -7.78 -14.47
CA PHE A 299 -5.29 -8.61 -13.42
C PHE A 299 -6.22 -8.62 -12.20
N ASP A 300 -6.66 -9.80 -11.79
CA ASP A 300 -7.47 -10.03 -10.58
C ASP A 300 -6.83 -11.14 -9.73
N SER A 301 -6.50 -10.81 -8.48
CA SER A 301 -5.83 -11.72 -7.54
C SER A 301 -6.78 -12.69 -6.82
N ASN A 302 -8.07 -12.73 -7.19
CA ASN A 302 -9.07 -13.66 -6.66
C ASN A 302 -9.93 -14.25 -7.79
N LEU A 303 -9.28 -14.88 -8.76
CA LEU A 303 -9.92 -15.69 -9.80
C LEU A 303 -9.91 -17.16 -9.40
N CYS A 304 -10.85 -17.94 -9.94
CA CYS A 304 -10.82 -19.39 -9.85
C CYS A 304 -9.51 -19.91 -10.46
N ASP A 305 -8.96 -20.97 -9.86
CA ASP A 305 -7.64 -21.56 -10.13
C ASP A 305 -7.49 -22.21 -11.53
N ALA A 306 -7.67 -21.42 -12.59
CA ALA A 306 -7.24 -21.81 -13.93
C ALA A 306 -5.71 -21.87 -14.02
N HIS A 307 -4.98 -21.02 -13.26
CA HIS A 307 -3.52 -21.02 -13.23
C HIS A 307 -2.93 -22.18 -12.41
N ALA A 308 -3.53 -22.62 -11.29
CA ALA A 308 -3.00 -23.78 -10.55
C ALA A 308 -3.02 -25.07 -11.41
N LEU A 309 -4.04 -25.22 -12.27
CA LEU A 309 -4.16 -26.37 -13.19
C LEU A 309 -3.26 -26.27 -14.44
N ALA A 310 -2.79 -25.08 -14.82
CA ALA A 310 -1.96 -24.88 -16.01
C ALA A 310 -0.45 -25.12 -15.75
N PHE A 311 0.00 -24.99 -14.50
CA PHE A 311 1.41 -25.14 -14.10
C PHE A 311 1.70 -26.41 -13.29
N ASP A 312 0.67 -27.20 -12.98
CA ASP A 312 0.79 -28.53 -12.39
C ASP A 312 1.22 -29.57 -13.44
N THR A 313 2.34 -29.31 -14.14
CA THR A 313 3.08 -30.35 -14.86
C THR A 313 4.14 -30.87 -13.90
N GLY A 314 3.86 -32.01 -13.28
CA GLY A 314 4.67 -32.60 -12.23
C GLY A 314 6.15 -32.85 -12.59
N THR A 315 6.92 -32.98 -11.51
CA THR A 315 8.33 -33.42 -11.35
C THR A 315 9.46 -32.47 -11.78
N PRO A 316 10.39 -32.13 -10.84
CA PRO A 316 11.57 -31.29 -11.08
C PRO A 316 12.78 -32.09 -11.60
N GLU A 317 12.60 -32.90 -12.64
CA GLU A 317 13.71 -33.65 -13.27
C GLU A 317 13.67 -33.52 -14.80
N ALA A 318 13.81 -32.30 -15.31
CA ALA A 318 14.25 -32.06 -16.70
C ALA A 318 14.75 -30.62 -16.86
N ALA A 319 15.72 -30.21 -16.05
CA ALA A 319 16.54 -29.04 -16.34
C ALA A 319 17.44 -29.38 -17.55
N GLY A 320 16.91 -29.27 -18.76
CA GLY A 320 17.69 -29.61 -19.95
C GLY A 320 16.98 -29.64 -21.29
N ALA A 321 15.84 -28.97 -21.50
CA ALA A 321 15.32 -28.67 -22.84
C ALA A 321 14.08 -27.77 -22.78
N ARG A 322 14.25 -26.44 -22.74
CA ARG A 322 13.16 -25.50 -23.06
C ARG A 322 13.67 -24.37 -23.96
N ASN A 323 14.17 -24.78 -25.13
CA ASN A 323 14.25 -23.94 -26.32
C ASN A 323 13.49 -24.66 -27.44
N ALA A 324 12.17 -24.53 -27.44
CA ALA A 324 11.28 -24.74 -28.58
C ALA A 324 9.84 -24.59 -28.07
N ILE A 325 9.17 -23.49 -28.41
CA ILE A 325 7.71 -23.52 -28.53
C ILE A 325 7.45 -24.39 -29.77
N PRO A 326 6.75 -25.54 -29.69
CA PRO A 326 6.40 -26.28 -30.88
C PRO A 326 5.30 -25.50 -31.60
N GLU A 327 5.61 -24.94 -32.76
CA GLU A 327 4.60 -24.64 -33.76
C GLU A 327 3.94 -25.97 -34.17
N GLY A 328 2.63 -26.08 -33.95
CA GLY A 328 1.81 -27.18 -34.46
C GLY A 328 1.67 -28.39 -33.54
N SER A 329 0.74 -28.31 -32.59
CA SER A 329 0.05 -29.50 -32.05
C SER A 329 -1.43 -29.19 -31.88
N SER A 330 -2.23 -29.71 -32.80
CA SER A 330 -3.69 -29.66 -32.83
C SER A 330 -4.27 -30.74 -31.90
N ALA A 331 -4.03 -30.62 -30.59
CA ALA A 331 -4.74 -31.36 -29.56
C ALA A 331 -5.38 -30.33 -28.61
N GLY A 332 -6.71 -30.21 -28.69
CA GLY A 332 -7.51 -29.15 -28.08
C GLY A 332 -7.50 -29.15 -26.55
N SER A 333 -6.49 -28.52 -25.96
CA SER A 333 -6.63 -27.82 -24.69
C SER A 333 -6.99 -26.38 -25.02
N GLN A 334 -8.28 -26.05 -25.00
CA GLN A 334 -8.66 -24.64 -24.97
C GLN A 334 -7.93 -24.01 -23.77
N PRO A 335 -7.25 -22.86 -23.94
CA PRO A 335 -6.71 -22.14 -22.81
C PRO A 335 -7.85 -21.92 -21.82
N LEU A 336 -7.75 -22.50 -20.62
CA LEU A 336 -8.73 -22.27 -19.56
C LEU A 336 -8.66 -20.78 -19.22
N VAL A 337 -9.61 -20.00 -19.74
CA VAL A 337 -9.73 -18.58 -19.41
C VAL A 337 -10.10 -18.49 -17.93
N PRO A 338 -9.28 -17.83 -17.09
CA PRO A 338 -9.62 -17.62 -15.68
C PRO A 338 -11.01 -16.98 -15.55
N LYS A 339 -11.79 -17.42 -14.56
CA LYS A 339 -13.11 -16.84 -14.27
C LYS A 339 -13.15 -16.32 -12.84
N SER A 340 -13.88 -15.24 -12.64
CA SER A 340 -14.16 -14.76 -11.28
C SER A 340 -15.12 -15.73 -10.57
N PRO A 341 -14.88 -16.08 -9.29
CA PRO A 341 -15.82 -16.84 -8.49
C PRO A 341 -17.11 -16.04 -8.20
N ASN A 342 -17.05 -14.71 -8.32
CA ASN A 342 -18.22 -13.84 -8.21
C ASN A 342 -18.83 -13.62 -9.62
N PRO A 343 -20.08 -14.03 -9.88
CA PRO A 343 -20.71 -13.91 -11.20
C PRO A 343 -21.01 -12.46 -11.60
N LYS A 344 -21.27 -11.55 -10.64
CA LYS A 344 -21.43 -10.12 -10.94
C LYS A 344 -20.13 -9.51 -11.43
N ARG A 345 -19.01 -9.88 -10.80
CA ARG A 345 -17.67 -9.43 -11.21
C ARG A 345 -17.28 -10.00 -12.58
N GLN A 346 -17.61 -11.27 -12.85
CA GLN A 346 -17.41 -11.85 -14.17
C GLN A 346 -18.19 -11.07 -15.24
N ALA A 347 -19.48 -10.82 -15.01
CA ALA A 347 -20.32 -10.05 -15.94
C ALA A 347 -19.80 -8.62 -16.16
N ALA A 348 -19.26 -7.98 -15.11
CA ALA A 348 -18.62 -6.67 -15.21
C ALA A 348 -17.36 -6.72 -16.08
N TYR A 349 -16.50 -7.75 -15.95
CA TYR A 349 -15.35 -7.94 -16.85
C TYR A 349 -15.78 -8.13 -18.30
N ASP A 350 -16.78 -8.97 -18.55
CA ASP A 350 -17.29 -9.22 -19.89
C ASP A 350 -17.86 -7.94 -20.52
N ALA A 351 -18.59 -7.12 -19.75
CA ALA A 351 -19.12 -5.83 -20.19
C ALA A 351 -18.02 -4.79 -20.45
N LEU A 352 -16.98 -4.75 -19.61
CA LEU A 352 -15.82 -3.89 -19.79
C LEU A 352 -15.07 -4.26 -21.07
N PHE A 353 -14.75 -5.54 -21.27
CA PHE A 353 -14.08 -6.00 -22.49
C PHE A 353 -14.91 -5.74 -23.75
N GLY A 354 -16.23 -6.00 -23.70
CA GLY A 354 -17.13 -5.65 -24.80
C GLY A 354 -17.14 -4.16 -25.13
N SER A 355 -16.95 -3.29 -24.14
CA SER A 355 -16.84 -1.84 -24.34
C SER A 355 -15.47 -1.43 -24.89
N LEU A 356 -14.38 -2.02 -24.40
CA LEU A 356 -13.02 -1.75 -24.86
C LEU A 356 -12.81 -2.17 -26.32
N ILE A 357 -13.37 -3.30 -26.73
CA ILE A 357 -13.33 -3.76 -28.13
C ILE A 357 -14.05 -2.75 -29.04
N LYS A 358 -15.20 -2.22 -28.61
CA LYS A 358 -15.93 -1.15 -29.34
C LYS A 358 -15.13 0.16 -29.42
N LEU A 359 -14.22 0.39 -28.48
CA LEU A 359 -13.29 1.53 -28.47
C LEU A 359 -12.02 1.28 -29.29
N GLY A 360 -11.84 0.10 -29.90
CA GLY A 360 -10.71 -0.23 -30.78
C GLY A 360 -9.64 -1.14 -30.16
N VAL A 361 -9.83 -1.63 -28.93
CA VAL A 361 -8.87 -2.60 -28.35
C VAL A 361 -8.93 -3.93 -29.11
N LYS A 362 -7.78 -4.39 -29.62
CA LYS A 362 -7.69 -5.58 -30.47
C LYS A 362 -7.77 -6.88 -29.67
N GLN A 363 -7.13 -6.94 -28.51
CA GLN A 363 -7.12 -8.12 -27.65
C GLN A 363 -7.42 -7.76 -26.20
N THR A 364 -8.35 -8.50 -25.60
CA THR A 364 -8.70 -8.37 -24.18
C THR A 364 -8.43 -9.68 -23.45
N ARG A 365 -7.84 -9.61 -22.25
CA ARG A 365 -7.53 -10.81 -21.47
C ARG A 365 -7.81 -10.58 -19.98
N LEU A 366 -8.42 -11.56 -19.33
CA LEU A 366 -8.50 -11.67 -17.88
C LEU A 366 -7.39 -12.62 -17.39
N THR A 367 -6.64 -12.24 -16.37
CA THR A 367 -5.55 -13.05 -15.80
C THR A 367 -5.42 -12.87 -14.29
N GLY A 368 -4.78 -13.84 -13.63
CA GLY A 368 -4.63 -13.91 -12.18
C GLY A 368 -4.98 -15.29 -11.63
N GLY A 369 -5.39 -15.40 -10.38
CA GLY A 369 -5.66 -16.70 -9.74
C GLY A 369 -6.13 -16.57 -8.30
N ALA A 370 -6.16 -17.65 -7.52
CA ALA A 370 -6.54 -17.61 -6.10
C ALA A 370 -5.37 -17.15 -5.21
N LEU A 371 -4.79 -15.98 -5.52
CA LEU A 371 -3.56 -15.47 -4.91
C LEU A 371 -3.76 -14.93 -3.48
N GLN A 372 -5.02 -14.79 -3.05
CA GLN A 372 -5.43 -14.29 -1.74
C GLN A 372 -5.81 -15.39 -0.75
N ARG A 373 -5.64 -16.67 -1.09
CA ARG A 373 -6.07 -17.81 -0.26
C ARG A 373 -5.62 -17.72 1.20
N ASP A 374 -4.36 -17.34 1.41
CA ASP A 374 -3.75 -17.23 2.74
C ASP A 374 -3.71 -15.78 3.27
N THR A 375 -4.12 -14.81 2.44
CA THR A 375 -4.03 -13.37 2.74
C THR A 375 -5.33 -12.65 2.35
N PRO A 376 -6.35 -12.70 3.22
CA PRO A 376 -7.65 -12.09 2.95
C PRO A 376 -7.54 -10.59 2.62
N ASN A 377 -8.37 -10.14 1.67
CA ASN A 377 -8.48 -8.73 1.25
C ASN A 377 -7.15 -8.10 0.79
N ALA A 378 -6.19 -8.92 0.33
CA ALA A 378 -4.92 -8.43 -0.22
C ALA A 378 -5.04 -7.92 -1.68
N CYS A 379 -6.26 -7.84 -2.25
CA CYS A 379 -6.50 -7.46 -3.64
C CYS A 379 -5.86 -6.11 -4.03
N GLY A 380 -6.03 -5.07 -3.21
CA GLY A 380 -5.44 -3.75 -3.47
C GLY A 380 -3.91 -3.74 -3.35
N VAL A 381 -3.36 -4.53 -2.42
CA VAL A 381 -1.92 -4.68 -2.20
C VAL A 381 -1.27 -5.37 -3.40
N LEU A 382 -1.84 -6.50 -3.83
CA LEU A 382 -1.37 -7.26 -4.99
C LEU A 382 -1.54 -6.48 -6.30
N MET A 383 -2.60 -5.68 -6.42
CA MET A 383 -2.80 -4.79 -7.57
C MET A 383 -1.70 -3.73 -7.66
N ALA A 384 -1.41 -3.02 -6.57
CA ALA A 384 -0.34 -2.01 -6.54
C ALA A 384 1.04 -2.64 -6.80
N ALA A 385 1.26 -3.84 -6.28
CA ALA A 385 2.46 -4.62 -6.52
C ALA A 385 2.62 -5.04 -7.99
N ALA A 386 1.55 -5.50 -8.64
CA ALA A 386 1.57 -5.82 -10.07
C ALA A 386 1.87 -4.59 -10.92
N ALA A 387 1.30 -3.43 -10.61
CA ALA A 387 1.64 -2.18 -11.29
C ALA A 387 3.14 -1.88 -11.17
N LEU A 388 3.69 -1.95 -9.95
CA LEU A 388 5.11 -1.70 -9.70
C LEU A 388 6.02 -2.69 -10.44
N GLU A 389 5.69 -3.98 -10.45
CA GLU A 389 6.44 -5.00 -11.20
C GLU A 389 6.55 -4.63 -12.68
N LEU A 390 5.42 -4.23 -13.27
CA LEU A 390 5.35 -3.85 -14.67
C LEU A 390 6.00 -2.50 -15.00
N SER A 391 6.24 -1.64 -14.00
CA SER A 391 6.89 -0.34 -14.18
C SER A 391 8.33 -0.42 -14.73
N ASN A 392 8.97 -1.59 -14.61
CA ASN A 392 10.33 -1.84 -15.10
C ASN A 392 10.36 -2.73 -16.35
N THR A 393 9.23 -2.90 -17.04
CA THR A 393 9.11 -3.77 -18.21
C THR A 393 9.05 -2.96 -19.51
N SER A 394 9.03 -3.66 -20.66
CA SER A 394 8.84 -3.05 -21.98
C SER A 394 7.45 -3.33 -22.52
N ALA A 395 6.99 -2.50 -23.47
CA ALA A 395 5.72 -2.70 -24.18
C ALA A 395 5.62 -4.07 -24.88
N GLN A 396 6.74 -4.70 -25.22
CA GLN A 396 6.78 -6.01 -25.89
C GLN A 396 6.74 -7.18 -24.91
N THR A 397 7.17 -6.99 -23.66
CA THR A 397 7.39 -8.09 -22.70
C THR A 397 6.48 -8.04 -21.47
N TRP A 398 5.71 -6.98 -21.28
CA TRP A 398 4.93 -6.78 -20.05
C TRP A 398 3.89 -7.89 -19.78
N ILE A 399 3.28 -8.48 -20.81
CA ILE A 399 2.33 -9.59 -20.64
C ILE A 399 3.05 -10.81 -20.05
N THR A 400 4.21 -11.16 -20.61
CA THR A 400 5.04 -12.26 -20.09
C THR A 400 5.55 -11.97 -18.68
N ALA A 401 5.92 -10.72 -18.39
CA ALA A 401 6.31 -10.31 -17.05
C ALA A 401 5.16 -10.43 -16.03
N LEU A 402 3.94 -10.03 -16.42
CA LEU A 402 2.74 -10.20 -15.60
C LEU A 402 2.45 -11.69 -15.33
N ASP A 403 2.56 -12.54 -16.36
CA ASP A 403 2.36 -13.97 -16.22
C ASP A 403 3.39 -14.61 -15.27
N LEU A 404 4.67 -14.24 -15.40
CA LEU A 404 5.74 -14.68 -14.51
C LEU A 404 5.53 -14.20 -13.07
N TYR A 405 5.06 -12.97 -12.91
CA TYR A 405 4.71 -12.41 -11.60
C TYR A 405 3.58 -13.23 -10.94
N ILE A 406 2.50 -13.52 -11.68
CA ILE A 406 1.38 -14.34 -11.20
C ILE A 406 1.85 -15.75 -10.81
N GLU A 407 2.70 -16.37 -11.64
CA GLU A 407 3.29 -17.68 -11.36
C GLU A 407 4.17 -17.67 -10.10
N THR A 408 4.94 -16.59 -9.90
CA THR A 408 5.75 -16.43 -8.69
C THR A 408 4.86 -16.33 -7.45
N LEU A 409 3.76 -15.56 -7.53
CA LEU A 409 2.83 -15.41 -6.42
C LEU A 409 2.07 -16.70 -6.08
N SER A 410 1.72 -17.51 -7.08
CA SER A 410 0.95 -18.75 -6.88
C SER A 410 1.76 -19.88 -6.25
N ARG A 411 3.10 -19.80 -6.31
CA ARG A 411 4.03 -20.78 -5.70
C ARG A 411 4.42 -20.46 -4.27
N ARG A 412 3.95 -19.34 -3.71
CA ARG A 412 4.27 -18.94 -2.33
C ARG A 412 3.63 -19.91 -1.33
N THR A 413 4.33 -20.15 -0.24
CA THR A 413 3.75 -20.78 0.95
C THR A 413 2.88 -19.77 1.70
N ALA A 414 1.96 -20.24 2.55
CA ALA A 414 1.16 -19.35 3.41
C ALA A 414 2.03 -18.35 4.20
N GLN A 415 3.13 -18.83 4.79
CA GLN A 415 4.05 -17.98 5.55
C GLN A 415 4.69 -16.88 4.69
N THR A 416 5.22 -17.25 3.51
CA THR A 416 5.87 -16.26 2.62
C THR A 416 4.87 -15.29 1.99
N ALA A 417 3.64 -15.74 1.72
CA ALA A 417 2.56 -14.89 1.26
C ALA A 417 2.15 -13.87 2.34
N THR A 418 1.92 -14.31 3.57
CA THR A 418 1.56 -13.43 4.70
C THR A 418 2.64 -12.40 4.95
N HIS A 419 3.91 -12.81 5.03
CA HIS A 419 5.02 -11.89 5.25
C HIS A 419 5.12 -10.83 4.14
N ASP A 420 5.11 -11.24 2.86
CA ASP A 420 5.18 -10.31 1.72
C ASP A 420 3.99 -9.33 1.69
N ILE A 421 2.77 -9.81 1.95
CA ILE A 421 1.58 -8.94 2.01
C ILE A 421 1.65 -7.96 3.18
N GLN A 422 2.05 -8.39 4.37
CA GLN A 422 2.19 -7.49 5.51
C GLN A 422 3.25 -6.42 5.27
N ARG A 423 4.41 -6.79 4.71
CA ARG A 423 5.45 -5.84 4.32
C ARG A 423 4.90 -4.79 3.36
N ARG A 424 4.24 -5.22 2.28
CA ARG A 424 3.67 -4.32 1.26
C ARG A 424 2.54 -3.44 1.81
N ARG A 425 1.70 -3.95 2.71
CA ARG A 425 0.72 -3.13 3.45
C ARG A 425 1.42 -2.02 4.24
N GLY A 426 2.50 -2.36 4.93
CA GLY A 426 3.31 -1.39 5.65
C GLY A 426 3.94 -0.33 4.73
N GLU A 427 4.41 -0.71 3.54
CA GLU A 427 4.94 0.26 2.56
C GLU A 427 3.85 1.21 2.02
N LEU A 428 2.68 0.67 1.66
CA LEU A 428 1.51 1.45 1.26
C LEU A 428 1.16 2.48 2.33
N LEU A 429 1.08 2.01 3.58
CA LEU A 429 0.77 2.88 4.71
C LEU A 429 1.85 3.92 4.97
N ALA A 430 3.13 3.55 4.95
CA ALA A 430 4.23 4.48 5.18
C ALA A 430 4.21 5.64 4.18
N ASP A 431 3.90 5.36 2.91
CA ASP A 431 3.78 6.38 1.88
C ASP A 431 2.50 7.22 2.00
N ALA A 432 1.40 6.62 2.46
CA ALA A 432 0.16 7.33 2.75
C ALA A 432 0.32 8.29 3.93
N LEU A 433 0.92 7.83 5.02
CA LEU A 433 1.23 8.64 6.20
C LEU A 433 2.15 9.82 5.85
N ASP A 434 3.10 9.60 4.96
CA ASP A 434 3.99 10.67 4.52
C ASP A 434 3.30 11.67 3.57
N ALA A 435 2.31 11.23 2.80
CA ALA A 435 1.44 12.15 2.04
C ALA A 435 0.55 12.98 2.96
N LEU A 436 0.05 12.41 4.07
CA LEU A 436 -0.72 13.15 5.07
C LEU A 436 0.07 14.25 5.76
N ARG A 437 1.39 14.05 6.00
CA ARG A 437 2.27 15.09 6.56
C ARG A 437 2.41 16.35 5.70
N GLY A 438 2.18 16.23 4.39
CA GLY A 438 2.31 17.32 3.43
C GLY A 438 1.03 18.14 3.22
N LEU A 439 -0.07 17.77 3.89
CA LEU A 439 -1.36 18.45 3.90
C LEU A 439 -1.49 19.33 5.15
#